data_AF-A0A7W1CZI0-F1
#
_entry.id   AF-A0A7W1CZI0-F1
#
_cell.length_a   1.000
_cell.length_b   1.000
_cell.length_c   1.000
_cell.angle_alpha   90.00
_cell.angle_beta   90.00
_cell.angle_gamma   90.00
#
_symmetry.space_group_name_H-M   'P 1'
#
loop_
_entity.id
_entity.type
_entity.pdbx_description
1 polymer ?
#
loop_
_entity_poly.entity_id
_entity_poly.type
_entity_poly.pdbx_seq_one_letter_code
_entity_poly.pdbx_strand_id
1 'polypeptide(L)'
;MARKVRVTPNPARVDEPFVITLKDLSPWQRVTLRARFVDGYEVEWTSRAVFRADFLGTVDVSRQSPVEGSYTGTDSMGLVWSAYGHGASYAISLRPRPLLITAETDGKTASVRVARNLLTDEIASTDVRERGLYGRFFRPAAGGPFPGVLVLGGSEGGLAPYAMREAALLADHGFAALALAYFYFGSLPARLASIPLEYFGGAIRWLKDQPSVRGDRLGVVGTSRGGELALLLGTHYPDVEAVVSYAGSGFVFPSPAGPEPAWTFRGKPLPWIPNPFDIFQARPAQIEKAQIPVERTRGPVLLISGDADKVWPATQLSQVAMERLGRPGRPYHDEFRHYPDAGHGIQPPYLPATPGTYYFGGDLEGNAAANEDSWRRVLRMLGARLRR
;
A
#
# COMPACT_ATOMS: atom_id res chain seq x y z
N MET A 1 13.81 37.27 18.40
CA MET A 1 14.04 35.88 18.84
C MET A 1 13.84 34.94 17.64
N ALA A 2 14.58 33.84 17.56
CA ALA A 2 14.53 32.94 16.40
C ALA A 2 13.16 32.26 16.30
N ARG A 3 12.45 32.47 15.18
CA ARG A 3 11.18 31.80 14.84
C ARG A 3 11.45 30.29 14.75
N LYS A 4 11.13 29.52 15.80
CA LYS A 4 11.46 28.08 15.83
C LYS A 4 10.33 27.27 15.22
N VAL A 5 10.56 26.72 14.03
CA VAL A 5 9.70 25.66 13.47
C VAL A 5 9.92 24.37 14.27
N ARG A 6 8.83 23.73 14.72
CA ARG A 6 8.87 22.47 15.45
C ARG A 6 8.04 21.42 14.74
N VAL A 7 8.50 20.18 14.77
CA VAL A 7 7.79 19.01 14.27
C VAL A 7 7.69 17.99 15.40
N THR A 8 6.51 17.43 15.63
CA THR A 8 6.29 16.44 16.68
C THR A 8 5.28 15.37 16.22
N PRO A 9 5.61 14.07 16.33
CA PRO A 9 6.91 13.51 16.75
C PRO A 9 8.04 13.76 15.72
N ASN A 10 9.29 13.69 16.17
CA ASN A 10 10.48 13.69 15.30
C ASN A 10 11.62 12.94 16.01
N PRO A 11 12.04 11.74 15.57
CA PRO A 11 11.62 11.05 14.34
C PRO A 11 10.14 10.67 14.33
N ALA A 12 9.60 10.43 13.13
CA ALA A 12 8.24 9.93 12.91
C ALA A 12 8.30 8.73 11.96
N ARG A 13 7.44 7.73 12.15
CA ARG A 13 7.30 6.63 11.18
C ARG A 13 6.77 7.15 9.86
N VAL A 14 7.00 6.38 8.79
CA VAL A 14 6.53 6.77 7.46
C VAL A 14 5.01 6.85 7.43
N ASP A 15 4.31 5.95 8.10
CA ASP A 15 2.85 5.88 8.13
C ASP A 15 2.24 6.47 9.41
N GLU A 16 3.00 7.29 10.15
CA GLU A 16 2.53 8.05 11.31
C GLU A 16 2.48 9.56 10.97
N PRO A 17 1.40 10.27 11.33
CA PRO A 17 1.32 11.71 11.10
C PRO A 17 2.23 12.46 12.08
N PHE A 18 2.66 13.66 11.68
CA PHE A 18 3.35 14.61 12.56
C PHE A 18 2.75 16.00 12.43
N VAL A 19 2.90 16.82 13.46
CA VAL A 19 2.38 18.18 13.50
C VAL A 19 3.52 19.19 13.34
N ILE A 20 3.36 20.11 12.40
CA ILE A 20 4.25 21.26 12.24
C ILE A 20 3.65 22.46 13.00
N THR A 21 4.43 23.02 13.93
CA THR A 21 4.04 24.22 14.68
C THR A 21 5.09 25.33 14.59
N LEU A 22 4.60 26.57 14.58
CA LEU A 22 5.42 27.78 14.66
C LEU A 22 4.83 28.70 15.71
N LYS A 23 5.70 29.35 16.48
CA LYS A 23 5.34 30.30 17.53
C LYS A 23 6.16 31.59 17.37
N ASP A 24 5.80 32.60 18.15
CA ASP A 24 6.49 33.89 18.20
C ASP A 24 6.43 34.66 16.87
N LEU A 25 5.32 34.50 16.13
CA LEU A 25 4.99 35.30 14.95
C LEU A 25 4.19 36.54 15.37
N SER A 26 4.17 37.56 14.53
CA SER A 26 3.19 38.64 14.72
C SER A 26 1.77 38.07 14.53
N PRO A 27 0.75 38.54 15.28
CA PRO A 27 -0.62 38.15 15.03
C PRO A 27 -0.99 38.32 13.56
N TRP A 28 -1.65 37.31 12.98
CA TRP A 28 -2.09 37.34 11.58
C TRP A 28 -0.99 37.37 10.52
N GLN A 29 0.26 37.16 10.91
CA GLN A 29 1.41 37.10 10.02
C GLN A 29 1.29 35.93 9.03
N ARG A 30 1.59 36.20 7.76
CA ARG A 30 1.72 35.15 6.74
C ARG A 30 3.08 34.44 6.87
N VAL A 31 3.06 33.11 6.76
CA VAL A 31 4.27 32.28 6.72
C VAL A 31 4.13 31.27 5.58
N THR A 32 5.17 31.16 4.76
CA THR A 32 5.27 30.10 3.76
C THR A 32 5.99 28.90 4.35
N LEU A 33 5.34 27.74 4.36
CA LEU A 33 5.97 26.45 4.65
C LEU A 33 6.30 25.74 3.34
N ARG A 34 7.48 25.12 3.28
CA ARG A 34 7.94 24.29 2.16
C ARG A 34 8.39 22.93 2.68
N ALA A 35 7.95 21.86 2.03
CA ALA A 35 8.51 20.53 2.22
C ALA A 35 9.42 20.19 1.05
N ARG A 36 10.55 19.54 1.33
CA ARG A 36 11.50 19.05 0.33
C ARG A 36 12.12 17.72 0.78
N PHE A 37 12.15 16.74 -0.11
CA PHE A 37 12.85 15.46 0.09
C PHE A 37 13.22 14.83 -1.24
N VAL A 38 14.04 13.78 -1.20
CA VAL A 38 14.38 12.97 -2.37
C VAL A 38 13.91 11.54 -2.19
N ASP A 39 13.55 10.89 -3.28
CA ASP A 39 12.99 9.55 -3.27
C ASP A 39 14.06 8.45 -3.51
N GLY A 40 13.60 7.22 -3.76
CA GLY A 40 14.45 6.07 -4.05
C GLY A 40 15.22 6.18 -5.36
N TYR A 41 14.75 6.99 -6.31
CA TYR A 41 15.38 7.25 -7.61
C TYR A 41 16.12 8.59 -7.66
N GLU A 42 16.36 9.21 -6.49
CA GLU A 42 16.99 10.54 -6.36
C GLU A 42 16.18 11.68 -7.01
N VAL A 43 14.89 11.48 -7.25
CA VAL A 43 14.00 12.55 -7.71
C VAL A 43 13.66 13.45 -6.53
N GLU A 44 13.70 14.76 -6.75
CA GLU A 44 13.30 15.75 -5.76
C GLU A 44 11.78 15.97 -5.75
N TRP A 45 11.22 15.94 -4.55
CA TRP A 45 9.80 16.14 -4.25
C TRP A 45 9.64 17.40 -3.41
N THR A 46 8.75 18.30 -3.84
CA THR A 46 8.50 19.56 -3.13
C THR A 46 7.02 19.92 -3.03
N SER A 47 6.65 20.59 -1.96
CA SER A 47 5.34 21.26 -1.82
C SER A 47 5.51 22.61 -1.13
N ARG A 48 4.48 23.45 -1.23
CA ARG A 48 4.43 24.76 -0.58
C ARG A 48 3.03 25.01 -0.06
N ALA A 49 2.89 25.53 1.15
CA ALA A 49 1.62 26.08 1.61
C ALA A 49 1.83 27.32 2.47
N VAL A 50 0.94 28.30 2.35
CA VAL A 50 0.98 29.54 3.12
C VAL A 50 -0.04 29.50 4.22
N PHE A 51 0.39 29.75 5.44
CA PHE A 51 -0.46 29.86 6.61
C PHE A 51 -0.52 31.29 7.11
N ARG A 52 -1.55 31.57 7.89
CA ARG A 52 -1.71 32.82 8.64
C ARG A 52 -1.69 32.49 10.12
N ALA A 53 -0.78 33.11 10.87
CA ALA A 53 -0.75 32.96 12.31
C ALA A 53 -2.08 33.42 12.93
N ASP A 54 -2.46 32.79 14.04
CA ASP A 54 -3.62 33.22 14.83
C ASP A 54 -3.33 34.53 15.60
N PHE A 55 -4.27 34.94 16.45
CA PHE A 55 -4.14 36.15 17.28
C PHE A 55 -3.02 36.04 18.34
N LEU A 56 -2.54 34.82 18.63
CA LEU A 56 -1.44 34.54 19.54
C LEU A 56 -0.09 34.43 18.80
N GLY A 57 -0.06 34.63 17.48
CA GLY A 57 1.18 34.47 16.71
C GLY A 57 1.59 33.01 16.51
N THR A 58 0.64 32.09 16.49
CA THR A 58 0.87 30.65 16.31
C THR A 58 0.34 30.14 14.97
N VAL A 59 1.13 29.29 14.32
CA VAL A 59 0.67 28.42 13.23
C VAL A 59 0.72 26.98 13.72
N ASP A 60 -0.39 26.26 13.58
CA ASP A 60 -0.52 24.83 13.85
C ASP A 60 -1.21 24.18 12.65
N VAL A 61 -0.42 23.46 11.84
CA VAL A 61 -0.89 22.88 10.56
C VAL A 61 -1.95 21.80 10.77
N SER A 62 -2.04 21.19 11.95
CA SER A 62 -3.09 20.22 12.26
C SER A 62 -4.46 20.85 12.55
N ARG A 63 -4.51 22.18 12.75
CA ARG A 63 -5.72 22.92 13.17
C ARG A 63 -6.11 24.04 12.23
N GLN A 64 -5.26 24.36 11.27
CA GLN A 64 -5.41 25.48 10.36
C GLN A 64 -5.30 24.98 8.92
N SER A 65 -6.17 25.48 8.05
CA SER A 65 -6.02 25.29 6.61
C SER A 65 -5.01 26.29 6.05
N PRO A 66 -4.26 25.93 4.99
CA PRO A 66 -3.48 26.90 4.26
C PRO A 66 -4.40 27.91 3.55
N VAL A 67 -3.91 29.15 3.40
CA VAL A 67 -4.56 30.23 2.65
C VAL A 67 -4.38 30.03 1.14
N GLU A 68 -3.25 29.44 0.74
CA GLU A 68 -2.91 29.08 -0.64
C GLU A 68 -1.79 28.01 -0.60
N GLY A 69 -1.65 27.20 -1.65
CA GLY A 69 -0.56 26.23 -1.72
C GLY A 69 -0.86 25.02 -2.58
N SER A 70 -0.05 23.98 -2.36
CA SER A 70 -0.13 22.67 -3.00
C SER A 70 -1.32 21.83 -2.55
N TYR A 71 -2.04 22.24 -1.49
CA TYR A 71 -3.24 21.56 -1.01
C TYR A 71 -4.20 22.55 -0.34
N THR A 72 -5.43 22.10 -0.10
CA THR A 72 -6.47 22.83 0.63
C THR A 72 -7.00 22.01 1.81
N GLY A 73 -7.75 22.64 2.72
CA GLY A 73 -8.28 21.98 3.91
C GLY A 73 -7.28 21.86 5.07
N THR A 74 -7.77 21.42 6.23
CA THR A 74 -6.94 21.24 7.43
C THR A 74 -6.41 19.82 7.46
N ASP A 75 -5.11 19.66 7.23
CA ASP A 75 -4.42 18.36 7.26
C ASP A 75 -2.95 18.53 7.66
N SER A 76 -2.56 17.88 8.76
CA SER A 76 -1.19 17.88 9.29
C SER A 76 -0.13 17.36 8.29
N MET A 77 -0.53 16.46 7.40
CA MET A 77 0.32 15.78 6.43
C MET A 77 0.15 16.32 5.01
N GLY A 78 -0.63 17.40 4.85
CA GLY A 78 -0.88 18.09 3.59
C GLY A 78 0.37 18.38 2.78
N LEU A 79 1.41 18.93 3.42
CA LEU A 79 2.69 19.24 2.77
C LEU A 79 3.44 17.98 2.27
N VAL A 80 3.16 16.81 2.81
CA VAL A 80 3.84 15.57 2.43
C VAL A 80 3.14 14.90 1.26
N TRP A 81 1.83 14.66 1.36
CA TRP A 81 1.10 13.97 0.30
C TRP A 81 0.92 14.84 -0.95
N SER A 82 0.93 16.17 -0.80
CA SER A 82 0.86 17.12 -1.94
C SER A 82 2.22 17.42 -2.58
N ALA A 83 3.30 16.79 -2.12
CA ALA A 83 4.61 16.98 -2.73
C ALA A 83 4.62 16.45 -4.17
N TYR A 84 5.21 17.23 -5.08
CA TYR A 84 5.26 16.95 -6.51
C TYR A 84 6.69 16.73 -6.98
N GLY A 85 6.90 15.66 -7.74
CA GLY A 85 8.18 15.23 -8.30
C GLY A 85 8.32 15.46 -9.80
N HIS A 86 7.78 16.58 -10.33
CA HIS A 86 7.89 16.94 -11.76
C HIS A 86 7.47 15.81 -12.73
N GLY A 87 6.33 15.18 -12.45
CA GLY A 87 5.76 14.11 -13.28
C GLY A 87 6.38 12.74 -13.04
N ALA A 88 7.33 12.59 -12.10
CA ALA A 88 7.82 11.29 -11.67
C ALA A 88 6.78 10.51 -10.86
N SER A 89 6.89 9.19 -10.88
CA SER A 89 6.15 8.33 -9.95
C SER A 89 6.97 8.15 -8.68
N TYR A 90 6.35 8.34 -7.51
CA TYR A 90 7.06 8.28 -6.24
C TYR A 90 7.62 6.87 -5.97
N ALA A 91 8.92 6.79 -5.71
CA ALA A 91 9.58 5.55 -5.31
C ALA A 91 10.05 5.70 -3.87
N ILE A 92 9.47 4.98 -2.91
CA ILE A 92 9.98 5.05 -1.54
C ILE A 92 11.40 4.47 -1.47
N SER A 93 12.25 5.09 -0.64
CA SER A 93 13.58 4.55 -0.36
C SER A 93 13.55 3.71 0.92
N LEU A 94 14.18 2.53 0.88
CA LEU A 94 14.48 1.77 2.10
C LEU A 94 15.57 2.46 2.95
N ARG A 95 16.35 3.36 2.35
CA ARG A 95 17.38 4.14 3.04
C ARG A 95 16.75 5.38 3.69
N PRO A 96 17.28 5.87 4.83
CA PRO A 96 16.88 7.14 5.41
C PRO A 96 16.89 8.29 4.40
N ARG A 97 15.72 8.90 4.16
CA ARG A 97 15.56 10.12 3.35
C ARG A 97 14.88 11.19 4.20
N PRO A 98 15.63 12.12 4.81
CA PRO A 98 15.03 13.11 5.69
C PRO A 98 14.19 14.11 4.88
N LEU A 99 13.02 14.43 5.42
CA LEU A 99 12.17 15.51 4.96
C LEU A 99 12.67 16.83 5.55
N LEU A 100 12.92 17.82 4.70
CA LEU A 100 13.23 19.18 5.12
C LEU A 100 11.95 20.02 5.10
N ILE A 101 11.59 20.56 6.26
CA ILE A 101 10.55 21.59 6.39
C ILE A 101 11.22 22.94 6.58
N THR A 102 10.88 23.90 5.72
CA THR A 102 11.38 25.28 5.80
C THR A 102 10.20 26.23 5.99
N ALA A 103 10.36 27.19 6.90
CA ALA A 103 9.42 28.27 7.17
C ALA A 103 10.04 29.62 6.79
N GLU A 104 9.34 30.38 5.97
CA GLU A 104 9.79 31.66 5.41
C GLU A 104 8.78 32.77 5.72
N THR A 105 9.24 33.88 6.31
CA THR A 105 8.42 35.08 6.57
C THR A 105 9.29 36.31 6.84
N ASP A 106 8.92 37.48 6.30
CA ASP A 106 9.69 38.74 6.35
C ASP A 106 11.19 38.61 6.03
N GLY A 107 11.54 37.81 5.02
CA GLY A 107 12.95 37.55 4.66
C GLY A 107 13.74 36.73 5.69
N LYS A 108 13.08 36.21 6.74
CA LYS A 108 13.66 35.29 7.73
C LYS A 108 13.26 33.86 7.39
N THR A 109 14.21 32.95 7.60
CA THR A 109 14.04 31.53 7.32
C THR A 109 14.39 30.70 8.56
N ALA A 110 13.59 29.67 8.82
CA ALA A 110 13.89 28.63 9.80
C ALA A 110 13.62 27.27 9.18
N SER A 111 14.36 26.24 9.57
CA SER A 111 14.18 24.90 9.02
C SER A 111 14.33 23.81 10.07
N VAL A 112 13.71 22.66 9.79
CA VAL A 112 13.80 21.44 10.61
C VAL A 112 13.84 20.23 9.70
N ARG A 113 14.72 19.29 10.03
CA ARG A 113 14.79 17.97 9.37
C ARG A 113 13.91 17.00 10.14
N VAL A 114 13.04 16.30 9.43
CA VAL A 114 12.16 15.26 9.96
C VAL A 114 12.68 13.91 9.45
N ALA A 115 13.07 13.05 10.38
CA ALA A 115 13.50 11.70 10.05
C ALA A 115 12.27 10.79 9.90
N ARG A 116 12.09 10.19 8.72
CA ARG A 116 10.99 9.28 8.36
C ARG A 116 11.54 8.04 7.68
N ASN A 117 12.17 7.20 8.49
CA ASN A 117 12.89 6.03 7.99
C ASN A 117 11.93 4.85 7.89
N LEU A 118 11.89 4.20 6.74
CA LEU A 118 11.11 2.97 6.55
C LEU A 118 11.76 1.78 7.25
N LEU A 119 13.10 1.71 7.23
CA LEU A 119 13.86 0.73 7.99
C LEU A 119 14.51 1.44 9.18
N THR A 120 14.19 0.95 10.37
CA THR A 120 14.79 1.34 11.65
C THR A 120 15.54 0.12 12.22
N ASP A 121 16.33 0.33 13.29
CA ASP A 121 16.99 -0.76 14.00
C ASP A 121 15.98 -1.71 14.69
N GLU A 122 14.70 -1.32 14.74
CA GLU A 122 13.59 -2.11 15.27
C GLU A 122 13.05 -3.14 14.28
N ILE A 123 13.50 -3.10 13.01
CA ILE A 123 13.07 -4.02 11.94
C ILE A 123 14.26 -4.83 11.44
N ALA A 124 14.18 -6.15 11.57
CA ALA A 124 15.09 -7.07 10.89
C ALA A 124 14.58 -7.35 9.47
N SER A 125 15.52 -7.37 8.52
CA SER A 125 15.26 -7.63 7.10
C SER A 125 16.27 -8.63 6.55
N THR A 126 15.80 -9.70 5.92
CA THR A 126 16.64 -10.76 5.35
C THR A 126 16.18 -11.14 3.95
N ASP A 127 17.12 -11.25 3.01
CA ASP A 127 16.82 -11.78 1.68
C ASP A 127 16.50 -13.28 1.74
N VAL A 128 15.45 -13.68 1.02
CA VAL A 128 15.04 -15.08 0.89
C VAL A 128 15.42 -15.55 -0.50
N ARG A 129 16.36 -16.49 -0.59
CA ARG A 129 16.90 -17.07 -1.84
C ARG A 129 17.03 -18.59 -1.74
N GLU A 130 16.12 -19.22 -1.03
CA GLU A 130 16.14 -20.65 -0.75
C GLU A 130 14.82 -21.32 -1.11
N ARG A 131 14.85 -22.65 -1.28
CA ARG A 131 13.68 -23.45 -1.70
C ARG A 131 13.03 -22.96 -3.01
N GLY A 132 13.83 -22.34 -3.89
CA GLY A 132 13.39 -21.72 -5.14
C GLY A 132 12.61 -20.41 -4.97
N LEU A 133 12.48 -19.89 -3.74
CA LEU A 133 11.78 -18.65 -3.45
C LEU A 133 12.71 -17.45 -3.61
N TYR A 134 12.14 -16.35 -4.11
CA TYR A 134 12.80 -15.06 -4.15
C TYR A 134 11.95 -14.02 -3.45
N GLY A 135 12.44 -13.48 -2.34
CA GLY A 135 11.74 -12.46 -1.58
C GLY A 135 12.63 -11.70 -0.61
N ARG A 136 12.01 -10.85 0.19
CA ARG A 136 12.64 -10.24 1.36
C ARG A 136 11.68 -10.31 2.54
N PHE A 137 12.18 -10.84 3.64
CA PHE A 137 11.43 -11.09 4.85
C PHE A 137 11.74 -10.00 5.88
N PHE A 138 10.70 -9.34 6.35
CA PHE A 138 10.74 -8.27 7.34
C PHE A 138 10.02 -8.71 8.60
N ARG A 139 10.55 -8.34 9.77
CA ARG A 139 9.93 -8.60 11.06
C ARG A 139 10.44 -7.61 12.11
N PRO A 140 9.74 -7.43 13.24
CA PRO A 140 10.36 -6.81 14.39
C PRO A 140 11.68 -7.52 14.75
N ALA A 141 12.70 -6.72 15.08
CA ALA A 141 14.05 -7.21 15.37
C ALA A 141 14.09 -8.08 16.63
N ALA A 142 13.28 -7.73 17.64
CA ALA A 142 13.18 -8.41 18.92
C ALA A 142 11.73 -8.85 19.23
N GLY A 143 11.60 -9.94 19.98
CA GLY A 143 10.31 -10.53 20.38
C GLY A 143 9.82 -11.64 19.44
N GLY A 144 8.51 -11.88 19.47
CA GLY A 144 7.84 -12.90 18.65
C GLY A 144 7.37 -14.12 19.44
N PRO A 145 6.75 -15.12 18.78
CA PRO A 145 6.45 -15.16 17.34
C PRO A 145 5.39 -14.13 16.92
N PHE A 146 5.51 -13.60 15.71
CA PHE A 146 4.62 -12.57 15.15
C PHE A 146 3.62 -13.17 14.16
N PRO A 147 2.40 -12.62 14.01
CA PRO A 147 1.51 -13.02 12.94
C PRO A 147 2.18 -12.83 11.57
N GLY A 148 2.13 -13.87 10.74
CA GLY A 148 2.80 -13.89 9.44
C GLY A 148 1.92 -13.35 8.31
N VAL A 149 2.49 -12.57 7.40
CA VAL A 149 1.80 -12.01 6.24
C VAL A 149 2.62 -12.21 4.96
N LEU A 150 2.02 -12.76 3.92
CA LEU A 150 2.61 -12.76 2.57
C LEU A 150 2.19 -11.48 1.84
N VAL A 151 3.15 -10.74 1.28
CA VAL A 151 2.91 -9.48 0.56
C VAL A 151 3.28 -9.64 -0.90
N LEU A 152 2.33 -9.33 -1.78
CA LEU A 152 2.39 -9.65 -3.21
C LEU A 152 2.29 -8.40 -4.08
N GLY A 153 3.28 -8.28 -4.95
CA GLY A 153 3.21 -7.35 -6.07
C GLY A 153 2.21 -7.78 -7.16
N GLY A 154 2.19 -7.06 -8.26
CA GLY A 154 1.24 -7.06 -9.35
C GLY A 154 1.98 -7.33 -10.65
N SER A 155 1.53 -6.72 -11.75
CA SER A 155 2.09 -7.01 -13.08
C SER A 155 3.48 -6.42 -13.36
N GLU A 156 4.12 -5.72 -12.41
CA GLU A 156 5.46 -5.15 -12.59
C GLU A 156 6.59 -6.20 -12.61
N GLY A 157 6.41 -7.31 -11.88
CA GLY A 157 7.45 -8.34 -11.74
C GLY A 157 8.64 -7.89 -10.90
N GLY A 158 9.58 -8.80 -10.67
CA GLY A 158 10.69 -8.52 -9.78
C GLY A 158 10.29 -8.61 -8.30
N LEU A 159 11.24 -8.24 -7.43
CA LEU A 159 10.94 -7.93 -6.04
C LEU A 159 10.54 -6.45 -5.95
N ALA A 160 9.26 -6.17 -6.15
CA ALA A 160 8.77 -4.81 -6.35
C ALA A 160 8.99 -3.92 -5.11
N PRO A 161 9.45 -2.65 -5.29
CA PRO A 161 9.68 -1.73 -4.18
C PRO A 161 8.46 -1.49 -3.30
N TYR A 162 7.24 -1.47 -3.86
CA TYR A 162 6.04 -1.24 -3.08
C TYR A 162 5.67 -2.45 -2.19
N ALA A 163 5.89 -3.68 -2.65
CA ALA A 163 5.66 -4.88 -1.84
C ALA A 163 6.67 -4.94 -0.68
N MET A 164 7.94 -4.58 -0.93
CA MET A 164 8.94 -4.45 0.14
C MET A 164 8.58 -3.35 1.14
N ARG A 165 8.09 -2.20 0.67
CA ARG A 165 7.61 -1.12 1.54
C ARG A 165 6.49 -1.59 2.45
N GLU A 166 5.47 -2.21 1.86
CA GLU A 166 4.30 -2.65 2.60
C GLU A 166 4.68 -3.73 3.63
N ALA A 167 5.54 -4.68 3.26
CA ALA A 167 6.07 -5.66 4.20
C ALA A 167 6.89 -5.02 5.34
N ALA A 168 7.73 -4.02 5.04
CA ALA A 168 8.49 -3.29 6.06
C ALA A 168 7.56 -2.53 7.02
N LEU A 169 6.52 -1.84 6.53
CA LEU A 169 5.56 -1.16 7.39
C LEU A 169 4.74 -2.14 8.22
N LEU A 170 4.32 -3.28 7.65
CA LEU A 170 3.68 -4.34 8.44
C LEU A 170 4.61 -4.82 9.56
N ALA A 171 5.91 -4.94 9.32
CA ALA A 171 6.87 -5.28 10.37
C ALA A 171 6.92 -4.25 11.50
N ASP A 172 6.87 -2.96 11.16
CA ASP A 172 6.78 -1.86 12.12
C ASP A 172 5.48 -1.89 12.96
N HIS A 173 4.45 -2.58 12.45
CA HIS A 173 3.19 -2.85 13.15
C HIS A 173 3.14 -4.27 13.77
N GLY A 174 4.27 -4.91 13.98
CA GLY A 174 4.36 -6.17 14.73
C GLY A 174 3.95 -7.42 13.95
N PHE A 175 4.03 -7.39 12.62
CA PHE A 175 3.84 -8.56 11.77
C PHE A 175 5.19 -9.09 11.26
N ALA A 176 5.24 -10.37 10.91
CA ALA A 176 6.36 -10.93 10.16
C ALA A 176 5.93 -11.05 8.69
N ALA A 177 6.46 -10.20 7.81
CA ALA A 177 5.96 -10.02 6.46
C ALA A 177 6.99 -10.45 5.40
N LEU A 178 6.58 -11.30 4.46
CA LEU A 178 7.39 -11.71 3.31
C LEU A 178 6.92 -10.99 2.05
N ALA A 179 7.72 -10.05 1.54
CA ALA A 179 7.56 -9.54 0.20
C ALA A 179 8.10 -10.58 -0.79
N LEU A 180 7.24 -11.12 -1.66
CA LEU A 180 7.58 -12.24 -2.54
C LEU A 180 7.53 -11.84 -4.02
N ALA A 181 8.62 -12.08 -4.74
CA ALA A 181 8.65 -12.04 -6.20
C ALA A 181 8.11 -13.36 -6.76
N TYR A 182 7.39 -13.30 -7.89
CA TYR A 182 6.83 -14.50 -8.54
C TYR A 182 7.06 -14.60 -10.05
N PHE A 183 7.65 -13.57 -10.66
CA PHE A 183 8.20 -13.59 -12.02
C PHE A 183 9.21 -12.45 -12.20
N TYR A 184 9.95 -12.44 -13.30
CA TYR A 184 10.93 -11.41 -13.69
C TYR A 184 12.01 -11.16 -12.61
N PHE A 185 12.44 -12.23 -11.92
CA PHE A 185 13.47 -12.13 -10.89
C PHE A 185 14.23 -13.45 -10.70
N GLY A 186 15.56 -13.40 -10.69
CA GLY A 186 16.39 -14.60 -10.49
C GLY A 186 16.05 -15.69 -11.51
N SER A 187 15.77 -16.91 -11.03
CA SER A 187 15.38 -18.03 -11.88
C SER A 187 13.86 -18.17 -12.08
N LEU A 188 13.05 -17.20 -11.64
CA LEU A 188 11.60 -17.23 -11.83
C LEU A 188 11.25 -17.01 -13.32
N PRO A 189 10.03 -17.37 -13.75
CA PRO A 189 9.57 -17.13 -15.11
C PRO A 189 9.80 -15.68 -15.54
N ALA A 190 10.17 -15.44 -16.79
CA ALA A 190 10.50 -14.10 -17.28
C ALA A 190 9.29 -13.14 -17.37
N ARG A 191 8.07 -13.66 -17.29
CA ARG A 191 6.82 -12.91 -17.43
C ARG A 191 5.73 -13.53 -16.57
N LEU A 192 4.66 -12.78 -16.31
CA LEU A 192 3.46 -13.26 -15.63
C LEU A 192 2.67 -14.21 -16.54
N ALA A 193 3.11 -15.46 -16.68
CA ALA A 193 2.44 -16.48 -17.46
C ALA A 193 2.64 -17.86 -16.86
N SER A 194 1.54 -18.60 -16.74
CA SER A 194 1.46 -19.97 -16.23
C SER A 194 2.13 -20.15 -14.86
N ILE A 195 2.05 -19.14 -13.99
CA ILE A 195 2.67 -19.17 -12.67
C ILE A 195 1.90 -20.18 -11.79
N PRO A 196 2.55 -21.22 -11.25
CA PRO A 196 1.88 -22.25 -10.47
C PRO A 196 1.53 -21.72 -9.08
N LEU A 197 0.28 -21.91 -8.64
CA LEU A 197 -0.12 -21.54 -7.30
C LEU A 197 0.70 -22.30 -6.23
N GLU A 198 1.25 -23.46 -6.57
CA GLU A 198 2.15 -24.27 -5.72
C GLU A 198 3.43 -23.53 -5.30
N TYR A 199 3.93 -22.58 -6.12
CA TYR A 199 5.05 -21.72 -5.74
C TYR A 199 4.75 -20.93 -4.45
N PHE A 200 3.55 -20.35 -4.39
CA PHE A 200 3.08 -19.62 -3.21
C PHE A 200 2.75 -20.55 -2.04
N GLY A 201 2.28 -21.77 -2.31
CA GLY A 201 2.17 -22.81 -1.29
C GLY A 201 3.53 -23.18 -0.67
N GLY A 202 4.61 -23.08 -1.44
CA GLY A 202 5.99 -23.13 -0.95
C GLY A 202 6.34 -21.96 -0.03
N ALA A 203 5.98 -20.73 -0.43
CA ALA A 203 6.22 -19.53 0.36
C ALA A 203 5.42 -19.51 1.68
N ILE A 204 4.15 -19.94 1.66
CA ILE A 204 3.30 -20.08 2.84
C ILE A 204 3.93 -21.05 3.83
N ARG A 205 4.38 -22.23 3.38
CA ARG A 205 5.09 -23.19 4.24
C ARG A 205 6.40 -22.63 4.76
N TRP A 206 7.19 -22.00 3.91
CA TRP A 206 8.44 -21.35 4.33
C TRP A 206 8.20 -20.31 5.43
N LEU A 207 7.14 -19.50 5.30
CA LEU A 207 6.79 -18.48 6.29
C LEU A 207 6.36 -19.13 7.61
N LYS A 208 5.60 -20.22 7.57
CA LYS A 208 5.21 -21.00 8.77
C LYS A 208 6.41 -21.62 9.48
N ASP A 209 7.44 -22.02 8.74
CA ASP A 209 8.64 -22.64 9.29
C ASP A 209 9.58 -21.64 10.01
N GLN A 210 9.35 -20.33 9.87
CA GLN A 210 10.21 -19.33 10.51
C GLN A 210 9.97 -19.29 12.03
N PRO A 211 11.01 -19.38 12.88
CA PRO A 211 10.85 -19.36 14.34
C PRO A 211 10.19 -18.08 14.87
N SER A 212 10.34 -16.97 14.14
CA SER A 212 9.75 -15.67 14.49
C SER A 212 8.30 -15.53 14.03
N VAL A 213 7.70 -16.53 13.39
CA VAL A 213 6.34 -16.46 12.83
C VAL A 213 5.40 -17.37 13.62
N ARG A 214 4.22 -16.85 13.96
CA ARG A 214 3.11 -17.66 14.45
C ARG A 214 2.45 -18.28 13.23
N GLY A 215 2.82 -19.52 12.93
CA GLY A 215 2.46 -20.23 11.70
C GLY A 215 1.08 -20.90 11.69
N ASP A 216 0.23 -20.69 12.70
CA ASP A 216 -1.12 -21.26 12.75
C ASP A 216 -2.06 -20.61 11.74
N ARG A 217 -1.94 -19.28 11.57
CA ARG A 217 -2.78 -18.45 10.72
C ARG A 217 -1.96 -17.38 10.05
N LEU A 218 -2.02 -17.35 8.72
CA LEU A 218 -1.31 -16.36 7.91
C LEU A 218 -2.28 -15.40 7.22
N GLY A 219 -1.79 -14.18 6.99
CA GLY A 219 -2.43 -13.22 6.11
C GLY A 219 -1.80 -13.21 4.72
N VAL A 220 -2.55 -12.71 3.75
CA VAL A 220 -2.02 -12.31 2.45
C VAL A 220 -2.52 -10.90 2.11
N VAL A 221 -1.62 -10.07 1.61
CA VAL A 221 -1.92 -8.76 1.06
C VAL A 221 -1.37 -8.71 -0.36
N GLY A 222 -2.19 -8.27 -1.31
CA GLY A 222 -1.73 -8.12 -2.68
C GLY A 222 -2.41 -6.98 -3.42
N THR A 223 -1.69 -6.43 -4.40
CA THR A 223 -2.11 -5.28 -5.19
C THR A 223 -2.24 -5.62 -6.66
N SER A 224 -3.31 -5.16 -7.33
CA SER A 224 -3.57 -5.39 -8.75
C SER A 224 -3.66 -6.89 -9.08
N ARG A 225 -2.82 -7.41 -9.99
CA ARG A 225 -2.67 -8.86 -10.21
C ARG A 225 -2.29 -9.63 -8.94
N GLY A 226 -1.60 -8.98 -8.00
CA GLY A 226 -1.36 -9.50 -6.66
C GLY A 226 -2.61 -9.59 -5.80
N GLY A 227 -3.59 -8.68 -5.98
CA GLY A 227 -4.89 -8.73 -5.30
C GLY A 227 -5.76 -9.86 -5.83
N GLU A 228 -5.82 -10.05 -7.15
CA GLU A 228 -6.39 -11.25 -7.80
C GLU A 228 -5.75 -12.54 -7.25
N LEU A 229 -4.42 -12.57 -7.18
CA LEU A 229 -3.67 -13.68 -6.61
C LEU A 229 -3.94 -13.89 -5.12
N ALA A 230 -4.06 -12.83 -4.32
CA ALA A 230 -4.36 -12.93 -2.89
C ALA A 230 -5.71 -13.64 -2.65
N LEU A 231 -6.72 -13.33 -3.47
CA LEU A 231 -8.03 -14.01 -3.44
C LEU A 231 -7.91 -15.49 -3.85
N LEU A 232 -7.10 -15.81 -4.85
CA LEU A 232 -6.80 -17.20 -5.23
C LEU A 232 -6.11 -17.94 -4.08
N LEU A 233 -5.11 -17.35 -3.44
CA LEU A 233 -4.39 -17.99 -2.34
C LEU A 233 -5.29 -18.23 -1.13
N GLY A 234 -6.12 -17.25 -0.76
CA GLY A 234 -7.12 -17.43 0.31
C GLY A 234 -8.14 -18.54 0.02
N THR A 235 -8.41 -18.81 -1.26
CA THR A 235 -9.33 -19.85 -1.70
C THR A 235 -8.69 -21.25 -1.73
N HIS A 236 -7.41 -21.34 -2.08
CA HIS A 236 -6.71 -22.60 -2.33
C HIS A 236 -5.85 -23.08 -1.14
N TYR A 237 -5.48 -22.19 -0.22
CA TYR A 237 -4.63 -22.51 0.92
C TYR A 237 -5.35 -22.23 2.24
N PRO A 238 -5.72 -23.26 3.01
CA PRO A 238 -6.49 -23.10 4.25
C PRO A 238 -5.73 -22.40 5.37
N ASP A 239 -4.39 -22.34 5.29
CA ASP A 239 -3.52 -21.60 6.22
C ASP A 239 -3.65 -20.07 6.07
N VAL A 240 -4.21 -19.60 4.95
CA VAL A 240 -4.46 -18.18 4.69
C VAL A 240 -5.82 -17.81 5.26
N GLU A 241 -5.81 -17.17 6.43
CA GLU A 241 -6.99 -16.84 7.21
C GLU A 241 -7.31 -15.34 7.25
N ALA A 242 -6.60 -14.51 6.48
CA ALA A 242 -6.92 -13.10 6.28
C ALA A 242 -6.46 -12.68 4.87
N VAL A 243 -7.34 -12.07 4.07
CA VAL A 243 -7.04 -11.73 2.68
C VAL A 243 -7.33 -10.26 2.42
N VAL A 244 -6.32 -9.52 1.97
CA VAL A 244 -6.45 -8.13 1.52
C VAL A 244 -6.15 -8.06 0.03
N SER A 245 -7.06 -7.48 -0.73
CA SER A 245 -6.94 -7.29 -2.18
C SER A 245 -7.11 -5.82 -2.53
N TYR A 246 -5.98 -5.14 -2.77
CA TYR A 246 -5.92 -3.79 -3.31
C TYR A 246 -6.06 -3.81 -4.82
N ALA A 247 -7.00 -3.02 -5.36
CA ALA A 247 -7.30 -2.88 -6.77
C ALA A 247 -7.30 -4.22 -7.53
N GLY A 248 -7.80 -5.28 -6.89
CA GLY A 248 -7.74 -6.65 -7.39
C GLY A 248 -8.96 -7.01 -8.24
N SER A 249 -9.18 -8.32 -8.39
CA SER A 249 -10.28 -8.84 -9.21
C SER A 249 -10.86 -10.12 -8.65
N GLY A 250 -12.20 -10.21 -8.61
CA GLY A 250 -12.94 -11.44 -8.35
C GLY A 250 -12.98 -12.41 -9.53
N PHE A 251 -12.43 -12.04 -10.69
CA PHE A 251 -12.20 -12.91 -11.85
C PHE A 251 -10.72 -13.20 -12.06
N VAL A 252 -10.43 -14.33 -12.69
CA VAL A 252 -9.10 -14.64 -13.22
C VAL A 252 -8.96 -14.09 -14.65
N PHE A 253 -7.82 -13.44 -14.91
CA PHE A 253 -7.44 -12.89 -16.22
C PHE A 253 -6.17 -13.55 -16.79
N PRO A 254 -5.96 -13.51 -18.12
CA PRO A 254 -4.75 -14.07 -18.73
C PRO A 254 -3.51 -13.24 -18.36
N SER A 255 -2.34 -13.70 -18.80
CA SER A 255 -1.11 -12.92 -18.79
C SER A 255 -1.35 -11.52 -19.39
N PRO A 256 -0.84 -10.43 -18.79
CA PRO A 256 -0.91 -9.11 -19.43
C PRO A 256 -0.01 -9.03 -20.68
N ALA A 257 0.92 -9.97 -20.85
CA ALA A 257 1.87 -10.03 -21.95
C ALA A 257 1.47 -11.01 -23.07
N GLY A 258 0.29 -11.64 -23.01
CA GLY A 258 -0.13 -12.61 -24.02
C GLY A 258 -1.39 -13.41 -23.65
N PRO A 259 -1.88 -14.28 -24.55
CA PRO A 259 -3.13 -15.02 -24.34
C PRO A 259 -3.00 -16.19 -23.34
N GLU A 260 -1.79 -16.45 -22.83
CA GLU A 260 -1.55 -17.54 -21.89
C GLU A 260 -2.27 -17.30 -20.57
N PRO A 261 -2.67 -18.37 -19.86
CA PRO A 261 -3.17 -18.21 -18.49
C PRO A 261 -2.11 -17.55 -17.63
N ALA A 262 -2.50 -16.62 -16.75
CA ALA A 262 -1.58 -16.09 -15.76
C ALA A 262 -1.24 -17.13 -14.69
N TRP A 263 -2.23 -17.95 -14.29
CA TRP A 263 -2.12 -18.86 -13.16
C TRP A 263 -2.42 -20.30 -13.53
N THR A 264 -1.70 -21.23 -12.92
CA THR A 264 -2.01 -22.66 -12.96
C THR A 264 -2.21 -23.22 -11.56
N PHE A 265 -3.02 -24.26 -11.44
CA PHE A 265 -3.16 -25.04 -10.21
C PHE A 265 -3.24 -26.52 -10.57
N ARG A 266 -2.42 -27.34 -9.90
CA ARG A 266 -2.28 -28.78 -10.15
C ARG A 266 -1.96 -29.09 -11.61
N GLY A 267 -1.06 -28.29 -12.19
CA GLY A 267 -0.62 -28.41 -13.59
C GLY A 267 -1.67 -28.02 -14.63
N LYS A 268 -2.83 -27.48 -14.23
CA LYS A 268 -3.89 -27.05 -15.14
C LYS A 268 -4.06 -25.53 -15.09
N PRO A 269 -4.29 -24.86 -16.23
CA PRO A 269 -4.71 -23.47 -16.25
C PRO A 269 -5.95 -23.24 -15.39
N LEU A 270 -5.94 -22.20 -14.55
CA LEU A 270 -7.18 -21.73 -13.94
C LEU A 270 -8.06 -21.09 -15.00
N PRO A 271 -9.38 -21.35 -15.06
CA PRO A 271 -10.26 -20.73 -16.04
C PRO A 271 -10.22 -19.20 -15.94
N TRP A 272 -10.21 -18.50 -17.07
CA TRP A 272 -10.09 -17.05 -17.13
C TRP A 272 -11.09 -16.44 -18.12
N ILE A 273 -11.33 -15.14 -18.01
CA ILE A 273 -12.00 -14.34 -19.04
C ILE A 273 -10.98 -13.43 -19.74
N PRO A 274 -11.16 -13.14 -21.05
CA PRO A 274 -10.08 -12.57 -21.86
C PRO A 274 -9.84 -11.07 -21.60
N ASN A 275 -10.88 -10.31 -21.27
CA ASN A 275 -10.83 -8.86 -21.25
C ASN A 275 -11.36 -8.30 -19.91
N PRO A 276 -10.52 -7.64 -19.10
CA PRO A 276 -10.97 -7.01 -17.85
C PRO A 276 -11.87 -5.80 -18.06
N PHE A 277 -11.84 -5.16 -19.22
CA PHE A 277 -12.64 -3.97 -19.52
C PHE A 277 -14.02 -4.28 -20.09
N ASP A 278 -14.24 -5.52 -20.54
CA ASP A 278 -15.51 -5.96 -21.10
C ASP A 278 -15.73 -7.44 -20.76
N ILE A 279 -16.17 -7.66 -19.52
CA ILE A 279 -16.43 -9.01 -19.00
C ILE A 279 -17.56 -9.71 -19.77
N PHE A 280 -18.43 -8.97 -20.44
CA PHE A 280 -19.58 -9.51 -21.19
C PHE A 280 -19.20 -10.12 -22.54
N GLN A 281 -17.96 -9.90 -23.02
CA GLN A 281 -17.42 -10.65 -24.16
C GLN A 281 -17.23 -12.14 -23.84
N ALA A 282 -17.15 -12.50 -22.56
CA ALA A 282 -17.07 -13.90 -22.16
C ALA A 282 -18.46 -14.56 -22.13
N ARG A 283 -18.51 -15.84 -22.51
CA ARG A 283 -19.74 -16.65 -22.42
C ARG A 283 -20.13 -16.84 -20.94
N PRO A 284 -21.42 -16.95 -20.59
CA PRO A 284 -21.86 -17.14 -19.20
C PRO A 284 -21.15 -18.30 -18.48
N ALA A 285 -20.98 -19.45 -19.14
CA ALA A 285 -20.28 -20.60 -18.56
C ALA A 285 -18.76 -20.36 -18.34
N GLN A 286 -18.16 -19.41 -19.05
CA GLN A 286 -16.77 -19.01 -18.85
C GLN A 286 -16.65 -18.01 -17.71
N ILE A 287 -17.58 -17.05 -17.62
CA ILE A 287 -17.72 -16.12 -16.49
C ILE A 287 -17.84 -16.91 -15.19
N GLU A 288 -18.78 -17.84 -15.11
CA GLU A 288 -19.01 -18.67 -13.91
C GLU A 288 -17.74 -19.40 -13.46
N LYS A 289 -16.99 -19.98 -14.40
CA LYS A 289 -15.75 -20.74 -14.12
C LYS A 289 -14.57 -19.85 -13.75
N ALA A 290 -14.50 -18.63 -14.28
CA ALA A 290 -13.41 -17.70 -14.04
C ALA A 290 -13.56 -16.88 -12.77
N GLN A 291 -14.77 -16.82 -12.17
CA GLN A 291 -14.95 -16.20 -10.87
C GLN A 291 -14.19 -16.99 -9.80
N ILE A 292 -13.37 -16.28 -9.02
CA ILE A 292 -12.62 -16.84 -7.90
C ILE A 292 -13.63 -17.28 -6.82
N PRO A 293 -13.56 -18.52 -6.31
CA PRO A 293 -14.46 -19.02 -5.27
C PRO A 293 -14.12 -18.49 -3.87
N VAL A 294 -14.16 -17.16 -3.71
CA VAL A 294 -13.81 -16.43 -2.48
C VAL A 294 -14.67 -16.81 -1.26
N GLU A 295 -15.86 -17.37 -1.47
CA GLU A 295 -16.70 -17.94 -0.40
C GLU A 295 -16.01 -19.10 0.34
N ARG A 296 -14.99 -19.73 -0.26
CA ARG A 296 -14.21 -20.82 0.34
C ARG A 296 -13.06 -20.34 1.23
N THR A 297 -12.80 -19.04 1.27
CA THR A 297 -11.77 -18.46 2.16
C THR A 297 -12.07 -18.76 3.62
N ARG A 298 -11.03 -19.06 4.41
CA ARG A 298 -11.14 -19.38 5.85
C ARG A 298 -10.95 -18.16 6.75
N GLY A 299 -11.33 -16.99 6.27
CA GLY A 299 -11.10 -15.74 6.98
C GLY A 299 -11.77 -14.55 6.32
N PRO A 300 -11.75 -13.39 7.00
CA PRO A 300 -12.24 -12.14 6.44
C PRO A 300 -11.46 -11.77 5.18
N VAL A 301 -12.19 -11.23 4.21
CA VAL A 301 -11.66 -10.61 3.00
C VAL A 301 -11.90 -9.11 3.06
N LEU A 302 -10.85 -8.31 2.84
CA LEU A 302 -10.92 -6.86 2.66
C LEU A 302 -10.57 -6.53 1.20
N LEU A 303 -11.55 -6.02 0.48
CA LEU A 303 -11.42 -5.52 -0.88
C LEU A 303 -11.26 -4.00 -0.83
N ILE A 304 -10.27 -3.47 -1.54
CA ILE A 304 -10.00 -2.03 -1.58
C ILE A 304 -9.83 -1.62 -3.04
N SER A 305 -10.54 -0.59 -3.51
CA SER A 305 -10.41 -0.07 -4.89
C SER A 305 -10.62 1.43 -4.98
N GLY A 306 -10.18 2.03 -6.08
CA GLY A 306 -10.51 3.40 -6.46
C GLY A 306 -11.51 3.40 -7.62
N ASP A 307 -12.54 4.24 -7.56
CA ASP A 307 -13.54 4.33 -8.65
C ASP A 307 -13.00 5.12 -9.84
N ALA A 308 -11.98 5.95 -9.61
CA ALA A 308 -11.27 6.68 -10.66
C ALA A 308 -10.08 5.89 -11.23
N ASP A 309 -9.96 4.59 -10.95
CA ASP A 309 -8.94 3.69 -11.52
C ASP A 309 -8.90 3.75 -13.06
N LYS A 310 -7.69 3.90 -13.61
CA LYS A 310 -7.43 4.01 -15.06
C LYS A 310 -6.65 2.83 -15.63
N VAL A 311 -6.25 1.88 -14.79
CA VAL A 311 -5.55 0.65 -15.18
C VAL A 311 -6.56 -0.42 -15.56
N TRP A 312 -7.59 -0.62 -14.74
CA TRP A 312 -8.68 -1.55 -15.02
C TRP A 312 -9.89 -1.25 -14.13
N PRO A 313 -11.10 -1.80 -14.39
CA PRO A 313 -12.29 -1.48 -13.59
C PRO A 313 -12.29 -2.21 -12.23
N ALA A 314 -11.33 -1.88 -11.36
CA ALA A 314 -11.06 -2.59 -10.11
C ALA A 314 -12.28 -2.63 -9.17
N THR A 315 -13.08 -1.56 -9.10
CA THR A 315 -14.30 -1.54 -8.27
C THR A 315 -15.31 -2.56 -8.76
N GLN A 316 -15.59 -2.60 -10.07
CA GLN A 316 -16.52 -3.57 -10.67
C GLN A 316 -16.00 -5.01 -10.53
N LEU A 317 -14.69 -5.22 -10.70
CA LEU A 317 -14.07 -6.53 -10.56
C LEU A 317 -14.06 -7.01 -9.10
N SER A 318 -13.88 -6.10 -8.13
CA SER A 318 -13.96 -6.41 -6.69
C SER A 318 -15.39 -6.67 -6.25
N GLN A 319 -16.36 -5.96 -6.80
CA GLN A 319 -17.79 -6.17 -6.53
C GLN A 319 -18.21 -7.62 -6.79
N VAL A 320 -17.68 -8.27 -7.83
CA VAL A 320 -17.94 -9.69 -8.14
C VAL A 320 -17.52 -10.61 -6.99
N ALA A 321 -16.37 -10.34 -6.37
CA ALA A 321 -15.93 -11.08 -5.18
C ALA A 321 -16.85 -10.78 -3.99
N MET A 322 -17.20 -9.51 -3.76
CA MET A 322 -18.07 -9.11 -2.64
C MET A 322 -19.47 -9.73 -2.71
N GLU A 323 -20.08 -9.77 -3.89
CA GLU A 323 -21.39 -10.42 -4.11
C GLU A 323 -21.33 -11.91 -3.79
N ARG A 324 -20.22 -12.56 -4.11
CA ARG A 324 -20.01 -13.98 -3.83
C ARG A 324 -19.73 -14.24 -2.35
N LEU A 325 -19.09 -13.31 -1.65
CA LEU A 325 -18.88 -13.33 -0.19
C LEU A 325 -20.21 -13.13 0.56
N GLY A 326 -21.11 -12.27 0.07
CA GLY A 326 -22.40 -11.96 0.69
C GLY A 326 -23.43 -13.09 0.75
N ARG A 327 -23.05 -14.34 0.45
CA ARG A 327 -23.94 -15.51 0.51
C ARG A 327 -24.29 -15.88 1.97
N PRO A 328 -25.52 -16.39 2.23
CA PRO A 328 -25.93 -16.79 3.58
C PRO A 328 -24.97 -17.80 4.24
N GLY A 329 -24.72 -17.63 5.55
CA GLY A 329 -23.92 -18.55 6.36
C GLY A 329 -22.42 -18.23 6.42
N ARG A 330 -21.97 -17.10 5.85
CA ARG A 330 -20.58 -16.66 6.00
C ARG A 330 -20.28 -16.22 7.44
N PRO A 331 -19.29 -16.82 8.13
CA PRO A 331 -19.01 -16.54 9.55
C PRO A 331 -18.02 -15.38 9.76
N TYR A 332 -17.51 -14.79 8.68
CA TYR A 332 -16.50 -13.75 8.70
C TYR A 332 -17.11 -12.39 8.34
N HIS A 333 -16.52 -11.33 8.86
CA HIS A 333 -16.86 -9.97 8.49
C HIS A 333 -15.98 -9.53 7.33
N ASP A 334 -16.48 -9.65 6.11
CA ASP A 334 -15.83 -9.10 4.92
C ASP A 334 -16.20 -7.65 4.72
N GLU A 335 -15.31 -6.95 4.03
CA GLU A 335 -15.47 -5.53 3.78
C GLU A 335 -15.05 -5.21 2.36
N PHE A 336 -15.84 -4.39 1.68
CA PHE A 336 -15.44 -3.77 0.43
C PHE A 336 -15.45 -2.25 0.59
N ARG A 337 -14.27 -1.64 0.47
CA ARG A 337 -14.08 -0.20 0.55
C ARG A 337 -13.58 0.34 -0.78
N HIS A 338 -14.46 1.03 -1.48
CA HIS A 338 -14.08 1.78 -2.69
C HIS A 338 -14.07 3.29 -2.41
N TYR A 339 -13.18 4.00 -3.10
CA TYR A 339 -12.95 5.42 -2.93
C TYR A 339 -13.24 6.16 -4.25
N PRO A 340 -14.25 7.05 -4.30
CA PRO A 340 -14.68 7.71 -5.53
C PRO A 340 -13.54 8.40 -6.29
N ASP A 341 -12.70 9.12 -5.55
CA ASP A 341 -11.68 10.01 -6.10
C ASP A 341 -10.28 9.38 -6.07
N ALA A 342 -10.15 8.08 -5.78
CA ALA A 342 -8.87 7.38 -5.80
C ALA A 342 -8.67 6.58 -7.09
N GLY A 343 -7.42 6.42 -7.49
CA GLY A 343 -7.01 5.60 -8.64
C GLY A 343 -6.60 4.18 -8.27
N HIS A 344 -5.85 3.55 -9.17
CA HIS A 344 -5.31 2.20 -9.01
C HIS A 344 -4.26 2.10 -7.89
N GLY A 345 -3.46 3.16 -7.72
CA GLY A 345 -2.25 3.18 -6.90
C GLY A 345 -2.47 3.45 -5.41
N ILE A 346 -3.47 2.81 -4.78
CA ILE A 346 -3.68 2.93 -3.33
C ILE A 346 -2.50 2.29 -2.61
N GLN A 347 -1.91 3.03 -1.68
CA GLN A 347 -0.65 2.71 -1.02
C GLN A 347 -0.70 3.10 0.47
N PRO A 348 0.32 2.75 1.27
CA PRO A 348 0.43 3.25 2.64
C PRO A 348 0.43 4.80 2.71
N PRO A 349 -0.03 5.38 3.83
CA PRO A 349 -0.33 6.80 3.93
C PRO A 349 0.92 7.67 3.98
N TYR A 350 0.67 8.99 3.86
CA TYR A 350 1.67 10.03 4.10
C TYR A 350 2.91 9.93 3.21
N LEU A 351 2.69 9.44 2.00
CA LEU A 351 3.59 9.50 0.86
C LEU A 351 2.98 10.43 -0.19
N PRO A 352 3.77 10.96 -1.13
CA PRO A 352 3.22 11.68 -2.27
C PRO A 352 2.08 10.93 -2.94
N ALA A 353 0.95 11.61 -3.06
CA ALA A 353 -0.26 11.13 -3.73
C ALA A 353 -0.44 11.74 -5.12
N THR A 354 0.51 12.58 -5.58
CA THR A 354 0.43 13.21 -6.90
C THR A 354 0.49 12.15 -7.99
N PRO A 355 -0.41 12.19 -8.99
CA PRO A 355 -0.34 11.33 -10.15
C PRO A 355 1.03 11.46 -10.83
N GLY A 356 1.75 10.33 -10.94
CA GLY A 356 3.02 10.28 -11.65
C GLY A 356 2.83 10.13 -13.16
N THR A 357 3.90 9.80 -13.88
CA THR A 357 3.89 9.54 -15.33
C THR A 357 2.94 8.42 -15.71
N TYR A 358 2.76 7.46 -14.82
CA TYR A 358 1.73 6.44 -14.95
C TYR A 358 0.42 7.02 -14.40
N TYR A 359 -0.50 7.35 -15.32
CA TYR A 359 -1.81 7.83 -14.94
C TYR A 359 -2.64 6.68 -14.37
N PHE A 360 -2.53 6.49 -13.06
CA PHE A 360 -3.28 5.48 -12.31
C PHE A 360 -4.71 5.93 -11.97
N GLY A 361 -5.05 7.18 -12.27
CA GLY A 361 -6.33 7.78 -11.91
C GLY A 361 -6.37 8.38 -10.51
N GLY A 362 -7.57 8.82 -10.13
CA GLY A 362 -7.82 9.59 -8.92
C GLY A 362 -7.27 11.02 -8.95
N ASP A 363 -7.69 11.82 -7.98
CA ASP A 363 -7.09 13.12 -7.69
C ASP A 363 -6.18 13.04 -6.46
N LEU A 364 -5.52 14.16 -6.16
CA LEU A 364 -4.48 14.21 -5.14
C LEU A 364 -5.03 13.94 -3.74
N GLU A 365 -6.08 14.68 -3.36
CA GLU A 365 -6.77 14.58 -2.08
C GLU A 365 -7.42 13.21 -1.89
N GLY A 366 -8.11 12.70 -2.92
CA GLY A 366 -8.79 11.41 -2.94
C GLY A 366 -7.82 10.25 -2.77
N ASN A 367 -6.70 10.28 -3.48
CA ASN A 367 -5.63 9.28 -3.31
C ASN A 367 -5.02 9.36 -1.90
N ALA A 368 -4.73 10.55 -1.37
CA ALA A 368 -4.18 10.71 -0.02
C ALA A 368 -5.14 10.16 1.05
N ALA A 369 -6.43 10.49 0.96
CA ALA A 369 -7.45 10.01 1.87
C ALA A 369 -7.66 8.49 1.79
N ALA A 370 -7.65 7.92 0.58
CA ALA A 370 -7.74 6.47 0.37
C ALA A 370 -6.55 5.73 0.98
N ASN A 371 -5.34 6.27 0.84
CA ASN A 371 -4.13 5.69 1.44
C ASN A 371 -4.24 5.60 2.97
N GLU A 372 -4.73 6.66 3.63
CA GLU A 372 -4.89 6.68 5.09
C GLU A 372 -6.01 5.77 5.61
N ASP A 373 -7.20 5.86 5.02
CA ASP A 373 -8.33 5.05 5.48
C ASP A 373 -8.07 3.55 5.23
N SER A 374 -7.55 3.20 4.05
CA SER A 374 -7.34 1.79 3.67
C SER A 374 -6.26 1.13 4.53
N TRP A 375 -5.15 1.82 4.80
CA TRP A 375 -4.07 1.27 5.62
C TRP A 375 -4.53 0.97 7.06
N ARG A 376 -5.32 1.87 7.66
CA ARG A 376 -5.91 1.63 8.99
C ARG A 376 -6.85 0.43 9.00
N ARG A 377 -7.59 0.18 7.90
CA ARG A 377 -8.47 -1.00 7.76
C ARG A 377 -7.65 -2.29 7.63
N VAL A 378 -6.58 -2.27 6.83
CA VAL A 378 -5.67 -3.40 6.68
C VAL A 378 -5.05 -3.81 8.01
N LEU A 379 -4.43 -2.87 8.73
CA LEU A 379 -3.82 -3.14 10.04
C LEU A 379 -4.85 -3.69 11.04
N ARG A 380 -6.07 -3.13 11.03
CA ARG A 380 -7.16 -3.58 11.90
C ARG A 380 -7.62 -5.00 11.57
N MET A 381 -7.87 -5.31 10.30
CA MET A 381 -8.34 -6.64 9.88
C MET A 381 -7.27 -7.70 10.16
N LEU A 382 -6.03 -7.46 9.73
CA LEU A 382 -4.91 -8.38 9.97
C LEU A 382 -4.67 -8.55 11.47
N GLY A 383 -4.66 -7.46 12.24
CA GLY A 383 -4.49 -7.51 13.69
C GLY A 383 -5.60 -8.30 14.39
N ALA A 384 -6.86 -8.00 14.07
CA ALA A 384 -8.01 -8.66 14.69
C ALA A 384 -8.07 -10.16 14.39
N ARG A 385 -7.67 -10.58 13.19
CA ARG A 385 -7.74 -11.97 12.77
C ARG A 385 -6.51 -12.78 13.15
N LEU A 386 -5.33 -12.22 12.91
CA LEU A 386 -4.08 -12.97 13.02
C LEU A 386 -3.50 -12.89 14.43
N ARG A 387 -3.76 -11.86 15.25
CA ARG A 387 -3.21 -11.77 16.63
C ARG A 387 -3.93 -12.64 17.66
N ARG A 388 -5.11 -13.15 17.34
CA ARG A 388 -5.89 -14.03 18.21
C ARG A 388 -5.32 -15.43 18.27
#